data_AF-A0A523Z1I8-F1
#
_entry.id   AF-A0A523Z1I8-F1
#
_cell.length_a   1.000
_cell.length_b   1.000
_cell.length_c   1.000
_cell.angle_alpha   90.00
_cell.angle_beta   90.00
_cell.angle_gamma   90.00
#
_symmetry.space_group_name_H-M   'P 1'
#
loop_
_entity.id
_entity.type
_entity.pdbx_description
1 polymer ?
#
loop_
_entity_poly.entity_id
_entity_poly.type
_entity_poly.pdbx_seq_one_letter_code
_entity_poly.pdbx_strand_id
1 'polypeptide(L)'
;MSENGEGRNRLSSILLIAFVIVGILILGDLNRRMANARRLERDAVQLETEVGVMATERVQLMTSVAEATSESIIAEWAHSDAKLVREGETLIIPLPPPGQISVATPIPGHNLETPSNWQVWWALIFGD
;
A
#
# COMPACT_ATOMS: atom_id res chain seq x y z
N MET A 1 -13.92 4.71 80.58
CA MET A 1 -13.13 5.72 79.84
C MET A 1 -12.30 5.02 78.76
N SER A 2 -12.92 4.57 77.66
CA SER A 2 -12.19 3.92 76.56
C SER A 2 -12.85 4.05 75.17
N GLU A 3 -13.79 4.98 74.96
CA GLU A 3 -14.47 5.13 73.65
C GLU A 3 -13.72 6.01 72.65
N ASN A 4 -12.79 6.87 73.10
CA ASN A 4 -12.11 7.82 72.21
C ASN A 4 -11.01 7.21 71.32
N GLY A 5 -10.60 5.96 71.56
CA GLY A 5 -9.56 5.29 70.76
C GLY A 5 -10.09 4.65 69.47
N GLU A 6 -11.33 4.16 69.49
CA GLU A 6 -11.88 3.36 68.39
C GLU A 6 -12.34 4.24 67.22
N GLY A 7 -12.97 5.39 67.50
CA GLY A 7 -13.42 6.34 66.48
C GLY A 7 -12.28 6.95 65.67
N ARG A 8 -11.16 7.29 66.32
CA ARG A 8 -9.98 7.87 65.64
C ARG A 8 -9.33 6.89 64.67
N ASN A 9 -9.24 5.61 65.04
CA ASN A 9 -8.69 4.56 64.17
C ASN A 9 -9.62 4.25 62.99
N ARG A 10 -10.94 4.29 63.18
CA ARG A 10 -11.90 4.13 62.07
C ARG A 10 -11.80 5.27 61.06
N LEU A 11 -11.67 6.51 61.54
CA LEU A 11 -11.45 7.68 60.67
C LEU A 11 -10.13 7.59 59.89
N SER A 12 -9.02 7.19 60.53
CA SER A 12 -7.75 7.00 59.82
C SER A 12 -7.82 5.87 58.79
N SER A 13 -8.53 4.78 59.10
CA SER A 13 -8.73 3.69 58.14
C SER A 13 -9.57 4.13 56.94
N ILE A 14 -10.62 4.92 57.14
CA ILE A 14 -11.43 5.48 56.06
C ILE A 14 -10.60 6.40 55.16
N LEU A 15 -9.75 7.26 55.75
CA LEU A 15 -8.87 8.15 55.00
C LEU A 15 -7.84 7.37 54.18
N LEU A 16 -7.28 6.30 54.74
CA LEU A 16 -6.32 5.45 54.04
C LEU A 16 -6.99 4.72 52.86
N ILE A 17 -8.21 4.19 53.06
CA ILE A 17 -9.00 3.58 52.00
C ILE A 17 -9.34 4.60 50.89
N ALA A 18 -9.77 5.80 51.28
CA ALA A 18 -10.06 6.88 50.32
C ALA A 18 -8.81 7.25 49.50
N PHE A 19 -7.64 7.33 50.14
CA PHE A 19 -6.38 7.60 49.47
C PHE A 19 -6.01 6.49 48.48
N VAL A 20 -6.20 5.22 48.84
CA VAL A 20 -5.97 4.09 47.94
C VAL A 20 -6.91 4.12 46.73
N ILE A 21 -8.20 4.42 46.95
CA ILE A 21 -9.17 4.54 45.86
C ILE A 21 -8.76 5.65 44.89
N VAL A 22 -8.41 6.83 45.41
CA VAL A 22 -7.93 7.95 44.58
C VAL A 22 -6.66 7.56 43.82
N GLY A 23 -5.72 6.87 44.48
CA GLY A 23 -4.50 6.37 43.83
C GLY A 23 -4.81 5.44 42.65
N ILE A 24 -5.75 4.50 42.82
CA ILE A 24 -6.18 3.59 41.76
C ILE A 24 -6.83 4.34 40.60
N LEU A 25 -7.68 5.34 40.89
CA LEU A 25 -8.33 6.16 39.86
C LEU A 25 -7.31 6.95 39.03
N ILE A 26 -6.31 7.55 39.68
CA ILE A 26 -5.24 8.29 39.00
C ILE A 26 -4.38 7.36 38.14
N LEU A 27 -3.97 6.21 38.66
CA LEU A 27 -3.22 5.22 37.89
C LEU A 27 -4.03 4.72 36.68
N GLY A 28 -5.33 4.51 36.86
CA GLY A 28 -6.25 4.12 35.79
C GLY A 28 -6.34 5.18 34.69
N ASP A 29 -6.53 6.45 35.04
CA ASP A 29 -6.57 7.57 34.08
C ASP A 29 -5.24 7.73 33.35
N LEU A 30 -4.12 7.71 34.09
CA LEU A 30 -2.79 7.84 33.53
C LEU A 30 -2.50 6.70 32.53
N ASN A 31 -2.84 5.46 32.89
CA ASN A 31 -2.64 4.31 32.03
C ASN A 31 -3.48 4.42 30.75
N ARG A 32 -4.75 4.86 30.85
CA ARG A 32 -5.61 5.11 29.68
C ARG A 32 -5.03 6.20 28.78
N ARG A 33 -4.56 7.32 29.34
CA ARG A 33 -3.94 8.40 28.57
C ARG A 33 -2.68 7.93 27.86
N MET A 34 -1.80 7.18 28.54
CA MET A 34 -0.60 6.61 27.92
C MET A 34 -0.94 5.64 26.79
N ALA A 35 -1.94 4.76 26.99
CA ALA A 35 -2.38 3.83 25.97
C ALA A 35 -2.93 4.56 24.74
N ASN A 36 -3.73 5.61 24.95
CA ASN A 36 -4.26 6.45 23.87
C ASN A 36 -3.16 7.20 23.12
N ALA A 37 -2.20 7.80 23.84
CA ALA A 37 -1.07 8.49 23.23
C ALA A 37 -0.23 7.54 22.37
N ARG A 38 0.08 6.34 22.87
CA ARG A 38 0.81 5.32 22.10
C ARG A 38 0.04 4.78 20.91
N ARG A 39 -1.30 4.74 20.99
CA ARG A 39 -2.13 4.37 19.85
C ARG A 39 -2.08 5.48 18.80
N LEU A 40 -2.28 6.72 19.20
CA LEU A 40 -2.26 7.87 18.29
C LEU A 40 -0.91 8.03 17.59
N GLU A 41 0.20 7.81 18.30
CA GLU A 41 1.54 7.81 17.73
C GLU A 41 1.72 6.74 16.64
N ARG A 42 1.25 5.52 16.91
CA ARG A 42 1.30 4.43 15.92
C ARG A 42 0.45 4.73 14.69
N ASP A 43 -0.76 5.25 14.91
CA ASP A 43 -1.67 5.64 13.82
C ASP A 43 -1.04 6.75 12.97
N ALA A 44 -0.35 7.72 13.60
CA ALA A 44 0.35 8.81 12.90
C ALA A 44 1.53 8.30 12.07
N VAL A 45 2.39 7.44 12.63
CA VAL A 45 3.53 6.85 11.92
C VAL A 45 3.07 6.00 10.73
N GLN A 46 1.98 5.25 10.89
CA GLN A 46 1.40 4.48 9.79
C GLN A 46 0.91 5.41 8.67
N LEU A 47 0.16 6.46 9.02
CA LEU A 47 -0.35 7.41 8.04
C LEU A 47 0.77 8.15 7.31
N GLU A 48 1.82 8.56 8.02
CA GLU A 48 2.99 9.20 7.42
C GLU A 48 3.69 8.27 6.42
N THR A 49 3.81 6.98 6.75
CA THR A 49 4.37 5.96 5.86
C THR A 49 3.51 5.79 4.60
N GLU A 50 2.19 5.65 4.75
CA GLU A 50 1.26 5.53 3.62
C GLU A 50 1.32 6.75 2.70
N VAL A 51 1.33 7.96 3.27
CA VAL A 51 1.47 9.22 2.53
C VAL A 51 2.82 9.29 1.80
N GLY A 52 3.91 8.88 2.44
CA GLY A 52 5.24 8.84 1.84
C GLY A 52 5.32 7.90 0.63
N VAL A 53 4.70 6.72 0.73
CA VAL A 53 4.61 5.76 -0.38
C VAL A 53 3.80 6.36 -1.53
N MET A 54 2.60 6.89 -1.25
CA MET A 54 1.74 7.52 -2.27
C MET A 54 2.41 8.72 -2.95
N ALA A 55 3.16 9.53 -2.20
CA ALA A 55 3.89 10.66 -2.76
C ALA A 55 5.00 10.19 -3.72
N THR A 56 5.70 9.12 -3.36
CA THR A 56 6.75 8.52 -4.21
C THR A 56 6.16 7.94 -5.48
N GLU A 57 5.07 7.18 -5.37
CA GLU A 57 4.36 6.59 -6.51
C GLU A 57 3.83 7.69 -7.44
N ARG A 58 3.26 8.77 -6.89
CA ARG A 58 2.81 9.91 -7.67
C ARG A 58 3.93 10.52 -8.51
N VAL A 59 5.13 10.70 -7.94
CA VAL A 59 6.27 11.25 -8.69
C VAL A 59 6.64 10.32 -9.85
N GLN A 60 6.70 9.01 -9.61
CA GLN A 60 6.98 8.04 -10.68
C GLN A 60 5.93 8.09 -11.80
N LEU A 61 4.65 8.08 -11.44
CA LEU A 61 3.55 8.17 -12.39
C LEU A 61 3.58 9.49 -13.17
N MET A 62 3.86 10.61 -12.52
CA MET A 62 3.98 11.91 -13.19
C MET A 62 5.14 11.92 -14.19
N THR A 63 6.28 11.29 -13.86
CA THR A 63 7.39 11.13 -14.81
C THR A 63 6.97 10.30 -16.01
N SER A 64 6.34 9.14 -15.81
CA SER A 64 5.86 8.31 -16.92
C SER A 64 4.85 9.03 -17.81
N VAL A 65 3.95 9.83 -17.22
CA VAL A 65 3.02 10.67 -17.98
C VAL A 65 3.77 11.73 -18.78
N ALA A 66 4.76 12.41 -18.19
CA ALA A 66 5.55 13.41 -18.89
C ALA A 66 6.35 12.80 -20.06
N GLU A 67 6.92 11.61 -19.88
CA GLU A 67 7.60 10.87 -20.95
C GLU A 67 6.62 10.45 -22.06
N ALA A 68 5.47 9.86 -21.70
CA ALA A 68 4.46 9.42 -22.67
C ALA A 68 3.83 10.58 -23.46
N THR A 69 3.75 11.77 -22.85
CA THR A 69 3.20 12.99 -23.48
C THR A 69 4.28 13.86 -24.13
N SER A 70 5.53 13.40 -24.17
CA SER A 70 6.60 14.11 -24.85
C SER A 70 6.36 14.18 -26.36
N GLU A 71 6.75 15.28 -26.99
CA GLU A 71 6.53 15.49 -28.43
C GLU A 71 7.17 14.40 -29.29
N SER A 72 8.32 13.85 -28.88
CA SER A 72 8.99 12.76 -29.59
C SER A 72 8.17 11.47 -29.54
N ILE A 73 7.60 11.10 -28.39
CA ILE A 73 6.79 9.89 -28.25
C ILE A 73 5.45 10.06 -28.97
N ILE A 74 4.83 11.24 -28.87
CA ILE A 74 3.61 11.56 -29.61
C ILE A 74 3.88 11.50 -31.12
N ALA A 75 5.00 12.04 -31.60
CA ALA A 75 5.37 11.97 -33.01
C ALA A 75 5.62 10.53 -33.47
N GLU A 76 6.38 9.75 -32.70
CA GLU A 76 6.61 8.33 -32.97
C GLU A 76 5.28 7.59 -33.14
N TRP A 77 4.40 7.68 -32.14
CA TRP A 77 3.06 7.06 -32.18
C TRP A 77 2.21 7.57 -33.36
N ALA A 78 2.26 8.87 -33.63
CA ALA A 78 1.52 9.48 -34.73
C ALA A 78 1.95 8.86 -36.07
N HIS A 79 3.24 8.63 -36.28
CA HIS A 79 3.78 8.03 -37.50
C HIS A 79 3.62 6.50 -37.54
N SER A 80 3.90 5.81 -36.43
CA SER A 80 3.91 4.33 -36.36
C SER A 80 2.51 3.75 -36.34
N ASP A 81 1.65 4.21 -35.44
CA ASP A 81 0.37 3.59 -35.12
C ASP A 81 -0.78 4.33 -35.79
N ALA A 82 -0.80 5.67 -35.69
CA ALA A 82 -1.87 6.48 -36.27
C ALA A 82 -1.69 6.76 -37.77
N LYS A 83 -0.52 6.44 -38.35
CA LYS A 83 -0.15 6.67 -39.76
C LYS A 83 -0.34 8.12 -40.21
N LEU A 84 -0.22 9.06 -39.29
CA LEU A 84 -0.24 10.49 -39.53
C LEU A 84 1.11 10.93 -40.11
N VAL A 85 1.07 11.96 -40.95
CA VAL A 85 2.23 12.54 -41.62
C VAL A 85 2.20 14.06 -41.47
N ARG A 86 3.37 14.69 -41.37
CA ARG A 86 3.50 16.14 -41.35
C ARG A 86 3.38 16.72 -42.75
N GLU A 87 3.20 18.03 -42.83
CA GLU A 87 3.16 18.73 -44.11
C GLU A 87 4.49 18.52 -44.87
N GLY A 88 4.41 18.00 -46.09
CA GLY A 88 5.58 17.65 -46.92
C GLY A 88 6.09 16.21 -46.80
N GLU A 89 5.56 15.41 -45.87
CA GLU A 89 5.89 13.98 -45.76
C GLU A 89 4.98 13.11 -46.65
N THR A 90 5.50 11.99 -47.15
CA THR A 90 4.74 11.01 -47.95
C THR A 90 4.71 9.67 -47.24
N LEU A 91 3.51 9.21 -46.85
CA LEU A 91 3.32 7.88 -46.27
C LEU A 91 3.50 6.81 -47.36
N ILE A 92 4.53 5.97 -47.23
CA ILE A 92 4.76 4.82 -48.11
C ILE A 92 4.30 3.56 -47.37
N ILE A 93 3.28 2.90 -47.91
CA ILE A 93 2.82 1.59 -47.44
C ILE A 93 3.38 0.53 -48.40
N PRO A 94 4.34 -0.31 -47.96
CA PRO A 94 4.84 -1.38 -48.80
C PRO A 94 3.72 -2.37 -49.12
N LEU A 95 3.46 -2.57 -50.41
CA LEU A 95 2.62 -3.67 -50.86
C LEU A 95 3.50 -4.90 -51.12
N PRO A 96 3.10 -6.09 -50.65
CA PRO A 96 3.79 -7.31 -51.03
C PRO A 96 3.67 -7.49 -52.55
N PRO A 97 4.73 -7.97 -53.24
CA PRO A 97 4.66 -8.22 -54.66
C PRO A 97 3.60 -9.28 -54.99
N PRO A 98 2.95 -9.17 -56.16
CA PRO A 98 1.84 -10.05 -56.53
C PRO A 98 2.29 -11.51 -56.54
N GLY A 99 1.58 -12.36 -55.78
CA GLY A 99 1.88 -13.78 -55.62
C GLY A 99 2.55 -14.17 -54.30
N GLN A 100 2.92 -13.21 -53.44
CA GLN A 100 3.35 -13.53 -52.08
C GLN A 100 2.15 -13.85 -51.18
N ILE A 101 2.08 -15.11 -50.77
CA ILE A 101 1.18 -15.56 -49.71
C ILE A 101 1.86 -15.17 -48.39
N SER A 102 1.22 -14.34 -47.55
CA SER A 102 1.70 -14.10 -46.19
C SER A 102 1.78 -15.45 -45.47
N VAL A 103 3.00 -15.96 -45.27
CA VAL A 103 3.23 -17.10 -44.40
C VAL A 103 2.87 -16.60 -43.00
N ALA A 104 1.84 -17.20 -42.38
CA ALA A 104 1.48 -16.91 -41.01
C ALA A 104 2.73 -17.06 -40.15
N THR A 105 3.15 -15.98 -39.48
CA THR A 105 4.20 -16.05 -38.48
C THR A 105 3.75 -17.08 -37.44
N PRO A 106 4.51 -18.16 -37.17
CA PRO A 106 4.14 -19.11 -36.14
C PRO A 106 4.03 -18.33 -34.83
N ILE A 107 2.82 -18.31 -34.26
CA ILE A 107 2.59 -17.77 -32.93
C ILE A 107 3.50 -18.57 -31.99
N PRO A 108 4.38 -17.94 -31.21
CA PRO A 108 5.15 -18.65 -30.20
C PRO A 108 4.17 -19.43 -29.32
N GLY A 109 4.29 -20.75 -29.34
CA GLY A 109 3.51 -21.59 -28.44
C GLY A 109 3.74 -21.10 -27.01
N HIS A 110 2.68 -20.82 -26.27
CA HIS A 110 2.80 -20.52 -24.85
C HIS A 110 3.52 -21.71 -24.22
N ASN A 111 4.74 -21.49 -23.76
CA ASN A 111 5.44 -22.46 -22.94
C ASN A 111 4.73 -22.44 -21.59
N LEU A 112 3.78 -23.35 -21.39
CA LEU A 112 3.23 -23.61 -20.07
C LEU A 112 4.40 -24.16 -19.26
N GLU A 113 4.96 -23.30 -18.42
CA GLU A 113 6.06 -23.66 -17.53
C GLU A 113 5.59 -24.85 -16.70
N THR A 114 6.21 -26.01 -16.90
CA THR A 114 5.82 -27.24 -16.20
C THR A 114 5.97 -26.98 -14.70
N PRO A 115 4.92 -27.14 -13.88
CA PRO A 115 5.03 -26.86 -12.45
C PRO A 115 6.10 -27.77 -11.85
N SER A 116 6.97 -27.17 -11.03
CA SER A 116 7.98 -27.93 -10.30
C SER A 116 7.33 -28.96 -9.38
N ASN A 117 8.02 -30.07 -9.10
CA ASN A 117 7.51 -31.12 -8.21
C ASN A 117 7.01 -30.57 -6.87
N TRP A 118 7.66 -29.53 -6.33
CA TRP A 118 7.25 -28.89 -5.08
C TRP A 118 5.90 -28.16 -5.19
N GLN A 119 5.66 -27.42 -6.29
CA GLN A 119 4.37 -26.74 -6.53
C GLN A 119 3.23 -27.76 -6.63
N VAL A 120 3.48 -28.91 -7.27
CA VAL A 120 2.51 -30.02 -7.33
C VAL A 120 2.17 -30.55 -5.94
N TRP A 121 3.18 -30.78 -5.09
CA TRP A 121 2.95 -31.22 -3.72
C TRP A 121 2.18 -30.19 -2.89
N TRP A 122 2.48 -28.90 -3.08
CA TRP A 122 1.83 -27.83 -2.37
C TRP A 122 0.33 -27.72 -2.73
N ALA A 123 0.01 -27.77 -4.03
CA ALA A 123 -1.37 -27.79 -4.53
C ALA A 123 -2.17 -29.00 -4.01
N LEU A 124 -1.54 -30.18 -3.93
CA LEU A 124 -2.20 -31.38 -3.38
C LEU A 124 -2.56 -31.27 -1.89
N ILE A 125 -1.81 -30.48 -1.12
CA ILE A 125 -2.03 -30.32 0.33
C ILE A 125 -3.01 -29.18 0.61
N PHE A 126 -2.96 -28.09 -0.16
CA PHE A 126 -3.66 -26.84 0.17
C PHE A 126 -4.72 -26.39 -0.84
N GLY A 127 -4.80 -26.99 -2.03
CA GLY A 127 -5.94 -26.86 -2.95
C GLY A 127 -5.89 -25.70 -3.96
N ASP A 128 -4.78 -24.96 -4.06
CA ASP A 128 -4.53 -23.97 -5.12
C ASP A 128 -3.44 -24.45 -6.08
#